data_AF-A0A5E6PEC8-F1
#
_entry.id   AF-A0A5E6PEC8-F1
#
_cell.length_a   1.000
_cell.length_b   1.000
_cell.length_c   1.000
_cell.angle_alpha   90.00
_cell.angle_beta   90.00
_cell.angle_gamma   90.00
#
_symmetry.space_group_name_H-M   'P 1'
#
loop_
_entity.id
_entity.type
_entity.pdbx_description
1 polymer ?
#
loop_
_entity_poly.entity_id
_entity_poly.type
_entity_poly.pdbx_seq_one_letter_code
_entity_poly.pdbx_strand_id
1 'polypeptide(L)'
;MTKEELAALPEKIRIATEAGKAAANECQDDGGSANLDRVVIPLRGLRASLIKGLPGDVYPASTYHPRGLHLSAPFAGIGNRRYAGVQAMCRSLKDQGVNCYVYYQLD
;
A
#
# COMPACT_ATOMS: atom_id res chain seq x y z
N MET A 1 -9.53 -12.99 0.41
CA MET A 1 -8.23 -13.31 -0.19
C MET A 1 -8.02 -14.82 -0.12
N THR A 2 -7.73 -15.48 -1.23
CA THR A 2 -7.42 -16.91 -1.30
C THR A 2 -5.94 -17.17 -0.98
N LYS A 3 -5.54 -18.46 -0.87
CA LYS A 3 -4.13 -18.82 -0.64
C LYS A 3 -3.25 -18.48 -1.84
N GLU A 4 -3.79 -18.66 -3.04
CA GLU A 4 -3.13 -18.37 -4.31
C GLU A 4 -2.92 -16.86 -4.47
N GLU A 5 -3.94 -16.06 -4.14
CA GLU A 5 -3.84 -14.60 -4.11
C GLU A 5 -2.79 -14.13 -3.11
N LEU A 6 -2.72 -14.78 -1.95
CA LEU A 6 -1.73 -14.48 -0.91
C LEU A 6 -0.30 -14.83 -1.34
N ALA A 7 -0.11 -15.96 -2.02
CA ALA A 7 1.19 -16.38 -2.53
C ALA A 7 1.70 -15.45 -3.65
N ALA A 8 0.80 -14.94 -4.49
CA ALA A 8 1.14 -13.97 -5.54
C ALA A 8 1.35 -12.55 -5.01
N LEU A 9 0.89 -12.25 -3.79
CA LEU A 9 0.84 -10.89 -3.27
C LEU A 9 2.20 -10.18 -3.22
N PRO A 10 3.32 -10.82 -2.80
CA PRO A 10 4.63 -10.15 -2.77
C PRO A 10 5.07 -9.62 -4.14
N GLU A 11 4.87 -10.39 -5.21
CA GLU A 11 5.22 -9.96 -6.56
C GLU A 11 4.33 -8.81 -7.04
N LYS A 12 3.03 -8.87 -6.73
CA LYS A 12 2.10 -7.77 -7.05
C LYS A 12 2.49 -6.47 -6.34
N ILE A 13 2.91 -6.56 -5.08
CA ILE A 13 3.41 -5.43 -4.30
C ILE A 13 4.70 -4.88 -4.91
N ARG A 14 5.61 -5.74 -5.38
CA ARG A 14 6.85 -5.33 -6.05
C ARG A 14 6.54 -4.50 -7.30
N ILE A 15 5.67 -5.01 -8.18
CA ILE A 15 5.25 -4.30 -9.40
C ILE A 15 4.61 -2.95 -9.07
N ALA A 16 3.71 -2.93 -8.09
CA ALA A 16 3.04 -1.70 -7.67
C ALA A 16 4.00 -0.69 -7.04
N THR A 17 5.02 -1.16 -6.33
CA THR A 17 6.07 -0.31 -5.76
C THR A 17 6.88 0.37 -6.87
N GLU A 18 7.25 -0.35 -7.93
CA GLU A 18 7.97 0.26 -9.06
C GLU A 18 7.09 1.30 -9.78
N ALA A 19 5.80 1.03 -9.96
CA ALA A 19 4.86 2.02 -10.51
C ALA A 19 4.76 3.28 -9.61
N GLY A 20 4.72 3.09 -8.29
CA GLY A 20 4.72 4.19 -7.33
C GLY A 20 6.01 5.02 -7.36
N LYS A 21 7.18 4.37 -7.47
CA LYS A 21 8.47 5.07 -7.61
C LYS A 21 8.51 5.92 -8.88
N ALA A 22 8.05 5.38 -10.01
CA ALA A 22 8.00 6.12 -11.27
C ALA A 22 7.13 7.38 -11.14
N ALA A 23 5.90 7.23 -10.63
CA ALA A 23 4.99 8.36 -10.46
C ALA A 23 5.50 9.42 -9.47
N ALA A 24 6.12 9.01 -8.37
CA ALA A 24 6.73 9.93 -7.41
C ALA A 24 7.89 10.73 -8.03
N ASN A 25 8.73 10.09 -8.86
CA ASN A 25 9.85 10.74 -9.53
C ASN A 25 9.40 11.70 -10.65
N GLU A 26 8.28 11.41 -11.31
CA GLU A 26 7.67 12.29 -12.32
C GLU A 26 6.99 13.52 -11.69
N CYS A 27 6.60 13.43 -10.42
CA CYS A 27 5.97 14.52 -9.70
C CYS A 27 7.02 15.59 -9.32
N GLN A 28 6.98 16.74 -9.99
CA GLN A 28 7.94 17.82 -9.74
C GLN A 28 7.69 18.53 -8.41
N ASP A 29 6.43 18.63 -7.98
CA ASP A 29 6.02 19.29 -6.76
C ASP A 29 6.10 18.36 -5.54
N ASP A 30 6.89 18.76 -4.55
CA ASP A 30 7.14 18.03 -3.30
C ASP A 30 6.54 18.75 -2.08
N GLY A 31 5.69 19.74 -2.29
CA GLY A 31 4.98 20.45 -1.23
C GLY A 31 3.78 19.66 -0.66
N GLY A 32 3.20 20.16 0.42
CA GLY A 32 1.99 19.59 1.04
C GLY A 32 2.25 18.74 2.29
N SER A 33 1.20 18.15 2.85
CA SER A 33 1.21 17.46 4.15
C SER A 33 0.91 15.96 4.10
N ALA A 34 0.77 15.37 2.91
CA ALA A 34 0.48 13.94 2.68
C ALA A 34 1.67 13.00 3.02
N ASN A 35 2.43 13.31 4.07
CA ASN A 35 3.73 12.74 4.40
C ASN A 35 3.66 11.29 4.89
N LEU A 36 2.49 10.82 5.32
CA LEU A 36 2.29 9.49 5.88
C LEU A 36 1.24 8.66 5.11
N ASP A 37 0.86 9.11 3.92
CA ASP A 37 -0.01 8.37 3.02
C ASP A 37 0.61 7.00 2.71
N ARG A 38 -0.23 5.96 2.66
CA ARG A 38 0.21 4.59 2.37
C ARG A 38 -0.92 3.74 1.83
N VAL A 39 -0.57 2.67 1.12
CA VAL A 39 -1.55 1.70 0.66
C VAL A 39 -1.82 0.66 1.74
N VAL A 40 -3.09 0.30 1.93
CA VAL A 40 -3.52 -0.74 2.86
C VAL A 40 -4.27 -1.85 2.13
N ILE A 41 -3.88 -3.09 2.42
CA ILE A 41 -4.56 -4.30 1.94
C ILE A 41 -5.31 -4.95 3.11
N PRO A 42 -6.65 -5.00 3.10
CA PRO A 42 -7.42 -5.71 4.12
C PRO A 42 -7.12 -7.21 4.13
N LEU A 43 -6.80 -7.75 5.30
CA LEU A 43 -6.49 -9.17 5.52
C LEU A 43 -7.65 -9.90 6.21
N ARG A 44 -8.88 -9.71 5.71
CA ARG A 44 -10.09 -10.30 6.30
C ARG A 44 -10.02 -11.83 6.23
N GLY A 45 -10.26 -12.48 7.37
CA GLY A 45 -10.34 -13.95 7.46
C GLY A 45 -8.99 -14.69 7.39
N LEU A 46 -7.86 -13.99 7.33
CA LEU A 46 -6.54 -14.62 7.28
C LEU A 46 -5.99 -14.90 8.69
N ARG A 47 -5.49 -16.13 8.89
CA ARG A 47 -4.78 -16.53 10.11
C ARG A 47 -3.43 -15.82 10.18
N ALA A 48 -3.01 -15.39 11.37
CA ALA A 48 -1.76 -14.65 11.58
C ALA A 48 -0.52 -15.37 11.03
N SER A 49 -0.48 -16.71 11.11
CA SER A 49 0.62 -17.52 10.58
C SER A 49 0.82 -17.40 9.07
N LEU A 50 -0.26 -17.15 8.31
CA LEU A 50 -0.19 -16.99 6.85
C LEU A 50 0.27 -15.60 6.42
N ILE A 51 0.25 -14.64 7.33
CA ILE A 51 0.59 -13.23 7.07
C ILE A 51 2.08 -12.98 7.36
N LYS A 52 2.76 -13.90 8.06
CA LYS A 52 4.16 -13.77 8.44
C LYS A 52 5.04 -13.72 7.17
N GLY A 53 5.77 -12.62 7.00
CA GLY A 53 6.70 -12.43 5.88
C GLY A 53 6.13 -11.68 4.68
N LEU A 54 4.90 -11.17 4.75
CA LEU A 54 4.41 -10.23 3.73
C LEU A 54 5.19 -8.90 3.78
N PRO A 55 5.45 -8.26 2.63
CA PRO A 55 6.17 -6.99 2.60
C PRO A 55 5.25 -5.85 3.09
N GLY A 56 5.46 -5.42 4.33
CA GLY A 56 4.73 -4.34 4.98
C GLY A 56 4.49 -4.62 6.47
N ASP A 57 3.85 -3.67 7.14
CA ASP A 57 3.51 -3.76 8.56
C ASP A 57 2.08 -4.25 8.75
N VAL A 58 1.89 -5.26 9.58
CA VAL A 58 0.56 -5.80 9.87
C VAL A 58 -0.03 -5.06 11.05
N TYR A 59 -1.11 -4.32 10.80
CA TYR A 59 -1.85 -3.62 11.86
C TYR A 59 -3.01 -4.50 12.34
N PRO A 60 -3.22 -4.61 13.67
CA PRO A 60 -4.30 -5.40 14.22
C PRO A 60 -5.66 -4.85 13.80
N ALA A 61 -6.70 -5.70 13.86
CA ALA A 61 -8.06 -5.22 13.69
C ALA A 61 -8.44 -4.31 14.87
N SER A 62 -9.26 -3.30 14.60
CA SER A 62 -9.89 -2.43 15.59
C SER A 62 -11.40 -2.44 15.40
N THR A 63 -12.12 -1.71 16.27
CA THR A 63 -13.57 -1.48 16.13
C THR A 63 -13.94 -0.86 14.77
N TYR A 64 -13.04 -0.07 14.18
CA TYR A 64 -13.32 0.72 12.98
C TYR A 64 -12.75 0.10 11.70
N HIS A 65 -11.70 -0.72 11.80
CA HIS A 65 -11.00 -1.25 10.63
C HIS A 65 -10.61 -2.72 10.80
N PRO A 66 -10.72 -3.55 9.74
CA PRO A 66 -10.20 -4.91 9.78
C PRO A 66 -8.67 -4.87 9.88
N ARG A 67 -8.07 -6.00 10.27
CA ARG A 67 -6.64 -6.22 10.16
C ARG A 67 -6.17 -5.87 8.74
N GLY A 68 -5.11 -5.10 8.63
CA GLY A 68 -4.59 -4.62 7.35
C GLY A 68 -3.09 -4.82 7.25
N LEU A 69 -2.60 -5.08 6.02
CA LEU A 69 -1.20 -4.93 5.67
C LEU A 69 -0.99 -3.49 5.19
N HIS A 70 -0.23 -2.72 5.95
CA HIS A 70 0.17 -1.36 5.61
C HIS A 70 1.48 -1.45 4.83
N LEU A 71 1.42 -1.10 3.55
CA LEU A 71 2.60 -1.17 2.69
C LEU A 71 3.50 0.01 2.97
N SER A 72 4.82 -0.23 2.91
CA SER A 72 5.77 0.86 2.87
C SER A 72 5.58 1.67 1.58
N ALA A 73 5.87 2.97 1.65
CA ALA A 73 5.97 3.84 0.50
C ALA A 73 7.45 4.20 0.31
N PRO A 74 8.27 3.32 -0.28
CA PRO A 74 9.71 3.53 -0.45
C PRO A 74 9.97 4.48 -1.65
N PHE A 75 9.28 5.61 -1.66
CA PHE A 75 9.39 6.66 -2.66
C PHE A 75 10.13 7.83 -2.03
N ALA A 76 10.96 8.52 -2.80
CA ALA A 76 11.56 9.77 -2.35
C ALA A 76 10.51 10.88 -2.33
N GLY A 77 10.73 11.89 -1.48
CA GLY A 77 9.83 13.04 -1.35
C GLY A 77 8.75 12.89 -0.28
N ILE A 78 8.05 13.98 -0.05
CA ILE A 78 6.99 14.18 0.93
C ILE A 78 5.72 14.68 0.19
N GLY A 79 4.66 15.04 0.92
CA GLY A 79 3.49 15.73 0.36
C GLY A 79 2.99 15.16 -0.98
N ASN A 80 2.99 16.00 -2.02
CA ASN A 80 2.45 15.70 -3.35
C ASN A 80 3.21 14.58 -4.09
N ARG A 81 4.53 14.45 -3.92
CA ARG A 81 5.29 13.31 -4.48
C ARG A 81 4.87 12.01 -3.83
N ARG A 82 4.75 12.03 -2.50
CA ARG A 82 4.30 10.85 -1.76
C ARG A 82 2.88 10.46 -2.17
N TYR A 83 1.98 11.43 -2.25
CA TYR A 83 0.62 11.23 -2.74
C TYR A 83 0.63 10.59 -4.13
N ALA A 84 1.37 11.14 -5.10
CA ALA A 84 1.45 10.61 -6.46
C ALA A 84 1.92 9.15 -6.50
N GLY A 85 3.00 8.83 -5.77
CA GLY A 85 3.52 7.47 -5.68
C GLY A 85 2.54 6.49 -5.04
N VAL A 86 1.89 6.88 -3.93
CA VAL A 86 0.90 6.04 -3.23
C VAL A 86 -0.35 5.80 -4.08
N GLN A 87 -0.82 6.81 -4.81
CA GLN A 87 -1.94 6.65 -5.74
C GLN A 87 -1.62 5.69 -6.88
N ALA A 88 -0.45 5.85 -7.51
CA ALA A 88 -0.01 4.96 -8.58
C ALA A 88 0.18 3.52 -8.09
N MET A 89 0.74 3.34 -6.90
CA MET A 89 0.86 2.03 -6.26
C MET A 89 -0.51 1.41 -6.00
N CYS A 90 -1.46 2.16 -5.44
CA CYS A 90 -2.82 1.67 -5.17
C CYS A 90 -3.54 1.29 -6.48
N ARG A 91 -3.41 2.11 -7.52
CA ARG A 91 -3.97 1.85 -8.85
C ARG A 91 -3.39 0.57 -9.45
N SER A 92 -2.08 0.43 -9.45
CA SER A 92 -1.39 -0.77 -9.96
C SER A 92 -1.84 -2.05 -9.24
N LEU A 93 -2.05 -2.00 -7.92
CA LEU A 93 -2.58 -3.14 -7.17
C LEU A 93 -4.03 -3.48 -7.56
N LYS A 94 -4.89 -2.47 -7.72
CA LYS A 94 -6.29 -2.66 -8.17
C LYS A 94 -6.35 -3.25 -9.57
N ASP A 95 -5.52 -2.77 -10.50
CA ASP A 95 -5.43 -3.31 -11.87
C ASP A 95 -4.98 -4.78 -11.88
N GLN A 96 -4.20 -5.19 -10.88
CA GLN A 96 -3.80 -6.59 -10.64
C GLN A 96 -4.86 -7.40 -9.85
N GLY A 97 -6.05 -6.84 -9.61
CA GLY A 97 -7.16 -7.48 -8.89
C GLY A 97 -7.00 -7.53 -7.37
N VAL A 98 -6.08 -6.76 -6.79
CA VAL A 98 -5.90 -6.70 -5.33
C VAL A 98 -6.89 -5.71 -4.73
N ASN A 99 -7.68 -6.17 -3.75
CA ASN A 99 -8.50 -5.27 -2.94
C ASN A 99 -7.61 -4.45 -2.00
N CYS A 100 -7.47 -3.15 -2.28
CA CYS A 100 -6.69 -2.22 -1.47
C CYS A 100 -7.29 -0.80 -1.49
N TYR A 101 -6.89 0.01 -0.52
CA TYR A 101 -7.25 1.42 -0.44
C TYR A 101 -6.04 2.25 0.02
N VAL A 102 -6.11 3.57 -0.20
CA VAL A 102 -5.13 4.51 0.36
C VAL A 102 -5.59 4.91 1.75
N TYR A 103 -4.73 4.71 2.73
CA TYR A 103 -4.85 5.34 4.03
C TYR A 103 -4.20 6.71 3.94
N TYR A 104 -5.03 7.75 4.02
CA TYR A 104 -4.59 9.13 4.08
C TYR A 104 -4.30 9.49 5.53
N GLN A 105 -3.18 10.16 5.78
CA GLN A 105 -3.07 10.89 7.03
C GLN A 105 -4.05 12.07 6.99
N LEU A 106 -4.96 12.10 7.95
CA LEU A 106 -5.71 13.31 8.27
C LEU A 106 -4.87 14.06 9.31
N ASP A 107 -4.37 15.24 8.95
CA ASP A 107 -3.82 16.21 9.90
C ASP A 107 -4.93 16.82 10.78
#